data_AF-A0A8T3LX32-F1
#
_entry.id   AF-A0A8T3LX32-F1
#
_cell.length_a   1.000
_cell.length_b   1.000
_cell.length_c   1.000
_cell.angle_alpha   90.00
_cell.angle_beta   90.00
_cell.angle_gamma   90.00
#
_symmetry.space_group_name_H-M   'P 1'
#
loop_
_entity.id
_entity.type
_entity.pdbx_description
1 polymer ?
#
loop_
_entity_poly.entity_id
_entity_poly.type
_entity_poly.pdbx_seq_one_letter_code
_entity_poly.pdbx_strand_id
1 'polypeptide(L)'
;MARILDFYGVAWRYEPDVFPISWNFDGAVIESFAPDFYLPQIDLYIELTTLKQSLVRKKNRKLRYLRQLYPEIRVKLFYARDFKALMLKYGRLDFLTDMAAANGAYAHTGAGMNR
;
A
#
# COMPACT_ATOMS: atom_id res chain seq x y z
N MET A 1 2.10 -15.74 -7.23
CA MET A 1 1.19 -14.63 -6.88
C MET A 1 1.15 -13.53 -7.94
N ALA A 2 2.26 -13.23 -8.63
CA ALA A 2 2.35 -12.33 -9.80
C ALA A 2 1.22 -12.48 -10.85
N ARG A 3 0.83 -13.72 -11.15
CA ARG A 3 -0.14 -14.08 -12.21
C ARG A 3 -1.51 -13.41 -12.09
N ILE A 4 -1.90 -12.92 -10.91
CA ILE A 4 -3.21 -12.29 -10.71
C ILE A 4 -3.24 -10.88 -11.30
N LEU A 5 -2.18 -10.07 -11.12
CA LEU A 5 -2.16 -8.70 -11.61
C LEU A 5 -1.97 -8.67 -13.13
N ASP A 6 -1.14 -9.58 -13.66
CA ASP A 6 -0.95 -9.78 -15.10
C ASP A 6 -2.27 -10.15 -15.79
N PHE A 7 -3.06 -11.02 -15.17
CA PHE A 7 -4.37 -11.44 -15.70
C PHE A 7 -5.35 -10.27 -15.82
N TYR A 8 -5.30 -9.30 -14.91
CA TYR A 8 -6.15 -8.11 -14.97
C TYR A 8 -5.50 -6.94 -15.70
N GLY A 9 -4.29 -7.10 -16.27
CA GLY A 9 -3.61 -6.08 -17.07
C GLY A 9 -3.29 -4.77 -16.34
N VAL A 10 -3.34 -4.74 -15.00
CA VAL A 10 -2.85 -3.60 -14.20
C VAL A 10 -1.32 -3.59 -14.33
N ALA A 11 -0.66 -2.44 -14.52
CA ALA A 11 0.81 -2.46 -14.42
C ALA A 11 1.21 -2.48 -12.94
N TRP A 12 2.24 -3.25 -12.63
CA TRP A 12 2.69 -3.43 -11.27
C TRP A 12 4.19 -3.73 -11.25
N ARG A 13 4.82 -3.48 -10.10
CA ARG A 13 6.19 -3.93 -9.81
C ARG A 13 6.18 -4.82 -8.58
N TYR A 14 6.91 -5.94 -8.63
CA TYR A 14 7.10 -6.85 -7.49
C TYR A 14 8.17 -6.30 -6.55
N GLU A 15 7.93 -6.31 -5.23
CA GLU A 15 8.90 -5.92 -4.18
C GLU A 15 9.83 -4.78 -4.61
N PRO A 16 9.29 -3.64 -5.06
CA PRO A 16 10.07 -2.65 -5.80
C PRO A 16 11.02 -1.85 -4.89
N ASP A 17 10.64 -1.69 -3.62
CA ASP A 17 11.26 -0.75 -2.70
C ASP A 17 11.26 -1.32 -1.27
N VAL A 18 12.32 -1.00 -0.53
CA VAL A 18 12.49 -1.37 0.88
C VAL A 18 12.68 -0.11 1.70
N PHE A 19 11.84 0.08 2.71
CA PHE A 19 11.85 1.26 3.57
C PHE A 19 12.40 0.90 4.95
N PRO A 20 13.57 1.40 5.35
CA PRO A 20 14.05 1.31 6.73
C PRO A 20 13.09 2.03 7.67
N ILE A 21 12.67 1.39 8.77
CA ILE A 21 11.69 1.93 9.73
C ILE A 21 12.19 1.94 11.18
N SER A 22 13.38 1.39 11.45
CA SER A 22 14.01 1.41 12.77
C SER A 22 15.52 1.19 12.64
N TRP A 23 16.30 1.81 13.52
CA TRP A 23 17.76 1.78 13.53
C TRP A 23 18.30 1.56 14.96
N ASN A 24 19.50 1.00 15.09
CA ASN A 24 20.22 0.91 16.36
C ASN A 24 20.98 2.22 16.65
N PHE A 25 21.64 2.30 17.81
CA PHE A 25 22.43 3.48 18.20
C PHE A 25 23.60 3.77 17.25
N ASP A 26 24.12 2.75 16.57
CA ASP A 26 25.20 2.88 15.57
C ASP A 26 24.67 3.30 14.19
N GLY A 27 23.36 3.53 14.05
CA GLY A 27 22.71 3.92 12.79
C GLY A 27 22.46 2.76 11.82
N ALA A 28 22.68 1.50 12.23
CA ALA A 28 22.37 0.32 11.43
C ALA A 28 20.87 0.00 11.44
N VAL A 29 20.31 -0.34 10.27
CA VAL A 29 18.88 -0.69 10.12
C VAL A 29 18.56 -1.98 10.87
N ILE A 30 17.59 -1.93 11.80
CA ILE A 30 17.10 -3.10 12.55
C ILE A 30 15.82 -3.66 11.91
N GLU A 31 14.91 -2.79 11.50
CA GLU A 31 13.66 -3.20 10.86
C GLU A 31 13.42 -2.40 9.59
N SER A 32 12.97 -3.11 8.56
CA SER A 32 12.45 -2.52 7.32
C SER A 32 11.02 -2.97 7.04
N PHE A 33 10.35 -2.21 6.18
CA PHE A 33 9.07 -2.55 5.57
C PHE A 33 9.25 -2.62 4.06
N ALA A 34 8.87 -3.74 3.45
CA ALA A 34 8.97 -3.99 2.02
C ALA A 34 7.57 -4.38 1.52
N PRO A 35 6.85 -3.49 0.82
CA PRO A 35 5.54 -3.80 0.29
C PRO A 35 5.62 -4.86 -0.81
N ASP A 36 4.66 -5.78 -0.85
CA ASP A 36 4.61 -6.84 -1.87
C ASP A 36 4.52 -6.29 -3.32
N PHE A 37 3.77 -5.20 -3.54
CA PHE A 37 3.54 -4.63 -4.87
C PHE A 37 3.51 -3.09 -4.90
N TYR A 38 3.80 -2.51 -6.06
CA TYR A 38 3.54 -1.10 -6.37
C TYR A 38 2.75 -0.95 -7.67
N LEU A 39 1.73 -0.09 -7.64
CA LEU A 39 0.88 0.28 -8.77
C LEU A 39 1.25 1.70 -9.25
N PRO A 40 2.06 1.86 -10.31
CA PRO A 40 2.57 3.16 -10.73
C PRO A 40 1.48 4.11 -11.23
N GLN A 41 0.40 3.61 -11.83
CA GLN A 41 -0.67 4.48 -12.38
C GLN A 41 -1.35 5.34 -11.32
N ILE A 42 -1.41 4.85 -10.09
CA ILE A 42 -2.08 5.52 -8.97
C ILE A 42 -1.13 5.79 -7.82
N ASP A 43 0.17 5.54 -8.02
CA ASP A 43 1.27 5.65 -7.06
C ASP A 43 0.88 5.10 -5.67
N LEU A 44 0.64 3.79 -5.65
CA LEU A 44 0.16 3.07 -4.46
C LEU A 44 0.95 1.78 -4.24
N TYR A 45 1.46 1.60 -3.04
CA TYR A 45 1.97 0.32 -2.56
C TYR A 45 0.85 -0.56 -1.99
N ILE A 46 0.94 -1.86 -2.25
CA ILE A 46 0.01 -2.87 -1.78
C ILE A 46 0.79 -3.92 -1.01
N GLU A 47 0.30 -4.23 0.19
CA GLU A 47 0.78 -5.32 1.02
C GLU A 47 -0.33 -6.37 1.15
N LEU A 48 -0.05 -7.62 0.78
CA LEU A 48 -0.98 -8.72 0.95
C LEU A 48 -0.78 -9.40 2.31
N THR A 49 -1.87 -9.83 2.93
CA THR A 49 -1.84 -10.61 4.17
C THR A 49 -2.71 -11.86 4.07
N THR A 50 -2.20 -12.96 4.62
CA THR A 50 -2.85 -14.28 4.69
C THR A 50 -3.34 -14.62 6.11
N LEU A 51 -3.44 -13.62 6.99
CA LEU A 51 -4.35 -13.63 8.14
C LEU A 51 -4.01 -14.42 9.42
N LYS A 52 -2.77 -14.81 9.70
CA LYS A 52 -2.46 -15.10 11.11
C LYS A 52 -2.52 -13.80 11.91
N GLN A 53 -3.49 -13.65 12.83
CA GLN A 53 -3.72 -12.40 13.57
C GLN A 53 -2.46 -11.86 14.24
N SER A 54 -1.58 -12.74 14.73
CA SER A 54 -0.27 -12.38 15.28
C SER A 54 0.64 -11.67 14.26
N LEU A 55 0.64 -12.11 13.00
CA LEU A 55 1.39 -11.48 11.92
C LEU A 55 0.78 -10.14 11.50
N VAL A 56 -0.55 -10.02 11.52
CA VAL A 56 -1.25 -8.76 11.24
C VAL A 56 -0.88 -7.68 12.26
N ARG A 57 -0.76 -8.02 13.55
CA ARG A 57 -0.30 -7.06 14.58
C ARG A 57 1.11 -6.52 14.28
N LYS A 58 2.05 -7.41 13.90
CA LYS A 58 3.41 -7.01 13.54
C LYS A 58 3.43 -6.14 12.28
N LYS A 59 2.67 -6.51 11.23
CA LYS A 59 2.53 -5.68 10.01
C LYS A 59 1.94 -4.31 10.32
N ASN A 60 0.88 -4.23 11.12
CA ASN A 60 0.26 -2.96 11.51
C ASN A 60 1.21 -2.07 12.32
N ARG A 61 2.05 -2.64 13.19
CA ARG A 61 3.10 -1.88 13.89
C ARG A 61 4.08 -1.25 12.90
N LYS A 62 4.58 -2.04 11.95
CA LYS A 62 5.50 -1.55 10.92
C LYS A 62 4.88 -0.47 10.04
N LEU A 63 3.61 -0.65 9.64
CA LEU A 63 2.86 0.34 8.86
C LEU A 63 2.68 1.67 9.60
N ARG A 64 2.52 1.65 10.94
CA ARG A 64 2.48 2.89 11.73
C ARG A 64 3.81 3.63 11.67
N TYR A 65 4.94 2.93 11.81
CA TYR A 65 6.26 3.53 11.69
C TYR A 65 6.53 4.06 10.28
N LEU A 66 6.17 3.28 9.25
CA LEU A 66 6.30 3.73 7.87
C LEU A 66 5.56 5.06 7.65
N ARG A 67 4.31 5.16 8.11
CA ARG A 67 3.50 6.40 7.96
C ARG A 67 4.05 7.59 8.75
N GLN A 68 4.78 7.34 9.83
CA GLN A 68 5.44 8.40 10.61
C GLN A 68 6.71 8.90 9.93
N LEU A 69 7.49 8.00 9.33
CA LEU A 69 8.78 8.31 8.72
C LEU A 69 8.65 8.75 7.25
N TYR A 70 7.66 8.22 6.53
CA TYR A 70 7.42 8.43 5.11
C TYR A 70 5.93 8.76 4.88
N PRO A 71 5.45 9.94 5.33
CA PRO A 71 4.04 10.32 5.23
C PRO A 71 3.54 10.42 3.79
N GLU A 72 4.42 10.63 2.83
CA GLU A 72 4.14 10.67 1.39
C GLU A 72 3.90 9.28 0.79
N ILE A 73 4.39 8.22 1.42
CA ILE A 73 4.28 6.87 0.89
C ILE A 73 2.88 6.31 1.16
N ARG A 74 2.13 6.10 0.08
CA ARG A 74 0.79 5.53 0.13
C ARG A 74 0.86 4.01 0.11
N VAL A 75 0.45 3.37 1.20
CA VAL A 75 0.37 1.90 1.30
C VAL A 75 -0.97 1.43 1.86
N LYS A 76 -1.54 0.41 1.21
CA LYS A 76 -2.76 -0.28 1.64
C LYS A 76 -2.50 -1.77 1.92
N LEU A 77 -3.03 -2.24 3.04
CA LEU A 77 -2.97 -3.65 3.45
C LEU A 77 -4.24 -4.35 2.99
N PHE A 78 -4.09 -5.41 2.18
CA PHE A 78 -5.21 -6.20 1.69
C PHE A 78 -5.10 -7.65 2.13
N TYR A 79 -6.24 -8.26 2.39
CA TYR A 79 -6.33 -9.69 2.52
C TYR A 79 -6.23 -10.28 1.12
N ALA A 80 -5.40 -11.30 0.92
CA ALA A 80 -5.18 -11.86 -0.43
C ALA A 80 -6.50 -12.30 -1.10
N ARG A 81 -7.45 -12.83 -0.32
CA ARG A 81 -8.81 -13.19 -0.77
C ARG A 81 -9.63 -11.97 -1.19
N ASP A 82 -9.61 -10.90 -0.41
CA ASP A 82 -10.43 -9.71 -0.65
C ASP A 82 -9.84 -8.93 -1.83
N PHE A 83 -8.51 -8.91 -1.96
CA PHE A 83 -7.82 -8.36 -3.13
C PHE A 83 -8.25 -9.07 -4.41
N LYS A 84 -8.24 -10.41 -4.42
CA LYS A 84 -8.72 -11.20 -5.55
C LYS A 84 -10.19 -10.93 -5.86
N ALA A 85 -11.04 -10.81 -4.85
CA ALA A 85 -12.46 -10.52 -5.02
C ALA A 85 -12.71 -9.12 -5.61
N LEU A 86 -11.97 -8.10 -5.16
CA LEU A 86 -12.03 -6.74 -5.71
C LEU A 86 -11.66 -6.72 -7.19
N MET A 87 -10.56 -7.37 -7.55
CA MET A 87 -10.12 -7.44 -8.94
C MET A 87 -11.13 -8.16 -9.85
N LEU A 88 -11.78 -9.23 -9.35
CA LEU A 88 -12.84 -9.94 -10.07
C LEU A 88 -14.10 -9.08 -10.27
N LYS A 89 -14.48 -8.32 -9.24
CA LYS A 89 -15.73 -7.54 -9.23
C LYS A 89 -15.68 -6.31 -10.13
N TYR A 90 -14.57 -5.59 -10.13
CA TYR A 90 -14.45 -4.27 -10.76
C TYR A 90 -13.63 -4.29 -12.07
N GLY A 91 -12.96 -5.40 -12.40
CA GLY A 91 -12.01 -5.39 -13.51
C GLY A 91 -10.91 -4.34 -13.32
N ARG A 92 -10.13 -4.05 -14.36
CA ARG A 92 -8.94 -3.18 -14.26
C ARG A 92 -9.26 -1.71 -14.02
N LEU A 93 -10.08 -1.13 -14.89
CA LEU A 93 -10.28 0.32 -14.96
C LEU A 93 -11.07 0.82 -13.76
N ASP A 94 -12.13 0.11 -13.39
CA ASP A 94 -12.95 0.52 -12.23
C ASP A 94 -12.17 0.32 -10.93
N PHE A 95 -11.39 -0.76 -10.80
CA PHE A 95 -10.49 -0.94 -9.65
C PHE A 95 -9.48 0.22 -9.51
N LEU A 96 -8.81 0.61 -10.59
CA LEU A 96 -7.85 1.72 -10.55
C LEU A 96 -8.55 3.04 -10.22
N THR A 97 -9.74 3.26 -10.76
CA THR A 97 -10.53 4.47 -10.52
C THR A 97 -10.98 4.55 -9.07
N ASP A 98 -11.55 3.49 -8.53
CA ASP A 98 -12.00 3.41 -7.13
C ASP A 98 -10.83 3.57 -6.16
N MET A 99 -9.70 2.93 -6.45
CA MET A 99 -8.50 3.03 -5.64
C MET A 99 -7.87 4.41 -5.71
N ALA A 100 -7.85 5.05 -6.87
CA ALA A 100 -7.42 6.43 -7.03
C ALA A 100 -8.33 7.39 -6.26
N ALA A 101 -9.65 7.24 -6.38
CA ALA A 101 -10.62 8.06 -5.64
C ALA A 101 -10.46 7.89 -4.12
N ALA A 102 -10.35 6.64 -3.65
CA ALA A 102 -10.11 6.34 -2.24
C ALA A 102 -8.72 6.76 -1.75
N ASN A 103 -7.74 6.94 -2.65
CA ASN A 103 -6.42 7.47 -2.32
C ASN A 103 -6.41 9.01 -2.32
N GLY A 104 -7.29 9.66 -3.08
CA GLY A 104 -7.40 11.12 -3.21
C GLY A 104 -8.38 11.78 -2.23
N ALA A 105 -9.35 11.05 -1.67
CA ALA A 105 -10.39 11.58 -0.78
C ALA A 105 -9.92 12.02 0.63
N TYR A 106 -8.60 12.09 0.88
CA TYR A 106 -8.02 12.75 2.05
C TYR A 106 -7.16 13.98 1.70
N ALA A 107 -7.08 14.36 0.41
CA ALA A 107 -6.49 15.62 -0.01
C ALA A 107 -7.61 16.65 -0.26
N HIS A 108 -7.67 17.65 0.61
CA HIS A 108 -8.52 18.84 0.57
C HIS A 108 -9.99 18.68 0.99
N THR A 109 -10.20 18.76 2.31
CA THR A 109 -11.29 19.56 2.87
C THR A 109 -10.72 20.44 3.99
N GLY A 110 -10.70 21.77 3.77
CA GLY A 110 -10.47 22.75 4.83
C GLY A 110 -9.77 24.04 4.40
N ALA A 111 -10.57 25.00 3.91
CA ALA A 111 -10.43 26.47 4.02
C ALA A 111 -9.14 27.17 3.51
N GLY A 112 -9.20 28.22 2.69
CA GLY A 112 -10.34 29.03 2.32
C GLY A 112 -10.02 29.94 1.13
N MET A 113 -11.04 30.11 0.31
CA MET A 113 -11.24 31.29 -0.50
C MET A 113 -11.54 32.46 0.45
N ASN A 114 -10.65 33.43 0.58
CA ASN A 114 -11.06 34.83 0.67
C ASN A 114 -9.88 35.81 0.53
N ARG A 115 -10.12 36.78 -0.37
CA ARG A 115 -9.37 38.00 -0.71
C ARG A 115 -8.27 37.84 -1.76
#